data_AF-A0A1H1STK6-F1
#
_entry.id   AF-A0A1H1STK6-F1
#
_cell.length_a   1.000
_cell.length_b   1.000
_cell.length_c   1.000
_cell.angle_alpha   90.00
_cell.angle_beta   90.00
_cell.angle_gamma   90.00
#
_symmetry.space_group_name_H-M   'P 1'
#
loop_
_entity.id
_entity.type
_entity.pdbx_description
1 polymer ?
#
loop_
_entity_poly.entity_id
_entity_poly.type
_entity_poly.pdbx_seq_one_letter_code
_entity_poly.pdbx_strand_id
1 'polypeptide(L)'
;MKKIKYLLLVFVVLFTVNTQAQNETEISEERMEDFIKKMCLAPLGFRTADAFKAGDGMEGLILNFLSITKEDPNYKEKLTKWWNENNHRFICHEEGTTEDTRNPQHFLKRIVDLGMHKTVLYNFLLSDPENYAIDVNTIEIYNGKEETILDYIDNALSEPSASSKYNVKEIKSLRGWLVMGYNAKTAEELKK
;
A
#
# COMPACT_ATOMS: atom_id res chain seq x y z
N MET A 1 27.57 -70.52 24.19
CA MET A 1 26.27 -69.96 23.77
C MET A 1 26.12 -68.61 24.48
N LYS A 2 26.31 -67.49 23.76
CA LYS A 2 25.23 -66.61 23.24
C LYS A 2 24.35 -66.05 24.38
N LYS A 3 24.20 -64.75 24.64
CA LYS A 3 24.60 -63.50 23.99
C LYS A 3 24.49 -62.36 25.03
N ILE A 4 25.48 -61.47 25.05
CA ILE A 4 25.39 -60.09 25.53
C ILE A 4 24.21 -59.40 24.82
N LYS A 5 23.30 -58.77 25.57
CA LYS A 5 22.15 -58.07 24.98
C LYS A 5 21.85 -56.76 25.73
N TYR A 6 22.28 -55.69 25.07
CA TYR A 6 21.70 -54.36 24.98
C TYR A 6 21.91 -53.37 26.15
N LEU A 7 23.10 -52.77 26.09
CA LEU A 7 23.34 -51.35 26.35
C LEU A 7 22.36 -50.50 25.50
N LEU A 8 21.31 -49.97 26.10
CA LEU A 8 20.41 -49.00 25.46
C LEU A 8 20.87 -47.59 25.84
N LEU A 9 21.77 -47.08 25.02
CA LEU A 9 22.30 -45.72 25.08
C LEU A 9 21.21 -44.79 24.55
N VAL A 10 20.48 -44.16 25.46
CA VAL A 10 19.48 -43.14 25.13
C VAL A 10 20.22 -41.87 24.72
N PHE A 11 20.48 -41.73 23.42
CA PHE A 11 20.86 -40.45 22.81
C PHE A 11 19.63 -39.55 22.80
N VAL A 12 19.44 -38.75 23.85
CA VAL A 12 18.54 -37.58 23.79
C VAL A 12 19.24 -36.55 22.93
N VAL A 13 18.99 -36.57 21.63
CA VAL A 13 19.38 -35.50 20.73
C VAL A 13 18.54 -34.28 21.11
N LEU A 14 19.18 -33.38 21.87
CA LEU A 14 18.77 -32.00 22.07
C LEU A 14 18.70 -31.32 20.70
N PHE A 15 17.58 -31.46 20.01
CA PHE A 15 17.17 -30.46 19.04
C PHE A 15 16.67 -29.26 19.85
N THR A 16 17.61 -28.43 20.29
CA THR A 16 17.31 -27.03 20.55
C THR A 16 16.91 -26.45 19.22
N VAL A 17 15.61 -26.45 18.95
CA VAL A 17 15.04 -25.56 17.94
C VAL A 17 15.38 -24.17 18.45
N ASN A 18 16.46 -23.60 17.91
CA ASN A 18 16.72 -22.18 18.02
C ASN A 18 15.62 -21.51 17.21
N THR A 19 14.47 -21.31 17.85
CA THR A 19 13.52 -20.30 17.41
C THR A 19 14.24 -18.98 17.63
N GLN A 20 15.04 -18.56 16.63
CA GLN A 20 15.37 -17.16 16.48
C GLN A 20 14.03 -16.49 16.19
N ALA A 21 13.34 -16.08 17.26
CA ALA A 21 12.36 -15.02 17.16
C ALA A 21 13.14 -13.84 16.56
N GLN A 22 12.93 -13.60 15.26
CA GLN A 22 13.32 -12.33 14.67
C GLN A 22 12.61 -11.29 15.50
N ASN A 23 13.37 -10.55 16.30
CA ASN A 23 12.88 -9.37 16.99
C ASN A 23 12.56 -8.36 15.88
N GLU A 24 11.36 -8.45 15.30
CA GLU A 24 10.78 -7.33 14.57
C GLU A 24 10.64 -6.22 15.60
N THR A 25 11.54 -5.23 15.55
CA THR A 25 11.35 -3.98 16.29
C THR A 25 10.03 -3.38 15.86
N GLU A 26 9.04 -3.47 16.74
CA GLU A 26 7.71 -2.90 16.58
C GLU A 26 7.84 -1.42 16.20
N ILE A 27 7.22 -1.04 15.08
CA ILE A 27 7.19 0.35 14.61
C ILE A 27 6.33 1.15 15.59
N SER A 28 6.90 2.15 16.26
CA SER A 28 6.12 3.01 17.15
C SER A 28 5.06 3.80 16.39
N GLU A 29 3.94 4.10 17.05
CA GLU A 29 2.84 4.88 16.47
C GLU A 29 3.32 6.26 15.98
N GLU A 30 4.11 6.97 16.78
CA GLU A 30 4.69 8.28 16.40
C GLU A 30 5.51 8.19 15.10
N ARG A 31 6.35 7.14 14.97
CA ARG A 31 7.16 6.94 13.78
C ARG A 31 6.31 6.66 12.56
N MET A 32 5.21 5.92 12.72
CA MET A 32 4.28 5.64 11.64
C MET A 32 3.47 6.88 11.23
N GLU A 33 2.99 7.67 12.19
CA GLU A 33 2.29 8.93 11.92
C GLU A 33 3.16 9.90 11.12
N ASP A 34 4.41 10.09 11.53
CA ASP A 34 5.37 10.93 10.80
C ASP A 34 5.64 10.42 9.38
N PHE A 35 5.70 9.09 9.23
CA PHE A 35 5.84 8.49 7.91
C PHE A 35 4.61 8.72 7.02
N ILE A 36 3.39 8.58 7.56
CA ILE A 36 2.15 8.84 6.83
C ILE A 36 2.09 10.30 6.38
N LYS A 37 2.40 11.25 7.26
CA LYS A 37 2.49 12.68 6.92
C LYS A 37 3.46 12.93 5.76
N LYS A 38 4.64 12.30 5.82
CA LYS A 38 5.64 12.39 4.74
C LYS A 38 5.12 11.79 3.43
N MET A 39 4.46 10.63 3.48
CA MET A 39 3.84 9.99 2.32
C MET A 39 2.73 10.84 1.70
N CYS A 40 1.93 11.53 2.52
CA CYS A 40 0.87 12.42 2.05
C CYS A 40 1.40 13.71 1.42
N LEU A 41 2.52 14.25 1.92
CA LEU A 41 3.15 15.45 1.39
C LEU A 41 3.95 15.20 0.10
N ALA A 42 4.67 14.08 0.02
CA ALA A 42 5.66 13.83 -1.03
C ALA A 42 5.14 13.92 -2.48
N PRO A 43 3.92 13.45 -2.83
CA PRO A 43 3.37 13.57 -4.17
C PRO A 43 3.35 15.02 -4.66
N LEU A 44 2.95 15.97 -3.82
CA LEU A 44 2.93 17.38 -4.18
C LEU A 44 4.35 17.88 -4.52
N GLY A 45 5.34 17.50 -3.71
CA GLY A 45 6.75 17.79 -3.98
C GLY A 45 7.21 17.25 -5.32
N PHE A 46 6.96 15.97 -5.61
CA PHE A 46 7.31 15.37 -6.90
C PHE A 46 6.56 16.01 -8.07
N ARG A 47 5.27 16.33 -7.91
CA ARG A 47 4.49 17.02 -8.95
C ARG A 47 5.12 18.34 -9.35
N THR A 48 5.67 19.09 -8.39
CA THR A 48 6.33 20.38 -8.65
C THR A 48 7.74 20.27 -9.18
N ALA A 49 8.49 19.22 -8.79
CA ALA A 49 9.90 19.11 -9.10
C ALA A 49 10.19 18.21 -10.32
N ASP A 50 9.74 16.95 -10.28
CA ASP A 50 9.97 15.94 -11.31
C ASP A 50 8.94 14.80 -11.17
N ALA A 51 7.79 14.95 -11.83
CA ALA A 51 6.68 14.00 -11.71
C ALA A 51 7.04 12.60 -12.24
N PHE A 52 8.03 12.48 -13.14
CA PHE A 52 8.44 11.21 -13.71
C PHE A 52 9.13 10.30 -12.69
N LYS A 53 9.78 10.88 -11.68
CA LYS A 53 10.45 10.13 -10.60
C LYS A 53 9.55 9.86 -9.40
N ALA A 54 8.28 10.26 -9.45
CA ALA A 54 7.39 10.15 -8.30
C ALA A 54 7.26 8.69 -7.83
N GLY A 55 7.05 7.73 -8.73
CA GLY A 55 6.95 6.31 -8.37
C GLY A 55 8.20 5.79 -7.64
N ASP A 56 9.37 5.95 -8.23
CA ASP A 56 10.65 5.55 -7.64
C ASP A 56 10.92 6.25 -6.29
N GLY A 57 10.58 7.54 -6.21
CA GLY A 57 10.74 8.33 -5.01
C GLY A 57 9.82 7.86 -3.86
N MET A 58 8.56 7.58 -4.17
CA MET A 58 7.60 7.04 -3.21
C MET A 58 8.00 5.63 -2.76
N GLU A 59 8.47 4.78 -3.66
CA GLU A 59 9.04 3.48 -3.31
C GLU A 59 10.23 3.65 -2.35
N GLY A 60 11.17 4.54 -2.67
CA GLY A 60 12.31 4.84 -1.82
C GLY A 60 11.94 5.32 -0.43
N LEU A 61 10.83 6.06 -0.26
CA LEU A 61 10.32 6.43 1.06
C LEU A 61 9.95 5.21 1.89
N ILE A 62 9.19 4.27 1.30
CA ILE A 62 8.77 3.04 1.99
C ILE A 62 9.97 2.15 2.30
N LEU A 63 10.88 1.94 1.35
CA LEU A 63 12.08 1.12 1.57
C LEU A 63 12.96 1.68 2.69
N ASN A 64 13.18 3.00 2.71
CA ASN A 64 13.93 3.65 3.79
C ASN A 64 13.23 3.51 5.15
N PHE A 65 11.91 3.64 5.18
CA PHE A 65 11.14 3.43 6.41
C PHE A 65 11.26 1.99 6.92
N LEU A 66 11.22 1.01 6.03
CA LEU A 66 11.39 -0.40 6.37
C LEU A 66 12.85 -0.81 6.60
N SER A 67 13.81 0.10 6.37
CA SER A 67 15.25 -0.18 6.45
C SER A 67 15.67 -1.35 5.53
N ILE A 68 15.09 -1.42 4.34
CA ILE A 68 15.42 -2.38 3.28
C ILE A 68 15.82 -1.66 2.00
N THR A 69 16.45 -2.37 1.06
CA THR A 69 16.86 -1.84 -0.24
C THR A 69 16.34 -2.70 -1.40
N LYS A 70 16.55 -2.25 -2.64
CA LYS A 70 16.14 -3.02 -3.84
C LYS A 70 17.02 -4.27 -4.05
N GLU A 71 18.18 -4.33 -3.40
CA GLU A 71 19.10 -5.46 -3.42
C GLU A 71 18.71 -6.55 -2.42
N ASP A 72 17.82 -6.25 -1.46
CA ASP A 72 17.36 -7.24 -0.51
C ASP A 72 16.53 -8.33 -1.22
N PRO A 73 16.74 -9.61 -0.87
CA PRO A 73 15.88 -10.68 -1.34
C PRO A 73 14.42 -10.38 -1.02
N ASN A 74 13.58 -10.52 -2.05
CA ASN A 74 12.12 -10.37 -1.96
C ASN A 74 11.65 -9.01 -1.44
N TYR A 75 12.40 -7.92 -1.67
CA TYR A 75 12.02 -6.60 -1.16
C TYR A 75 10.61 -6.17 -1.59
N LYS A 76 10.18 -6.54 -2.82
CA LYS A 76 8.81 -6.27 -3.32
C LYS A 76 7.75 -7.00 -2.52
N GLU A 77 7.98 -8.27 -2.14
CA GLU A 77 7.06 -9.03 -1.29
C GLU A 77 6.93 -8.38 0.09
N LYS A 78 8.07 -7.97 0.69
CA LYS A 78 8.10 -7.29 2.00
C LYS A 78 7.33 -5.97 1.96
N LEU A 79 7.58 -5.14 0.92
CA LEU A 79 6.89 -3.87 0.71
C LEU A 79 5.38 -4.08 0.55
N THR A 80 4.98 -5.03 -0.31
CA THR A 80 3.57 -5.33 -0.61
C THR A 80 2.84 -5.81 0.63
N LYS A 81 3.43 -6.76 1.37
CA LYS A 81 2.89 -7.27 2.63
C LYS A 81 2.68 -6.14 3.63
N TRP A 82 3.73 -5.35 3.85
CA TRP A 82 3.68 -4.24 4.80
C TRP A 82 2.63 -3.19 4.42
N TRP A 83 2.56 -2.84 3.12
CA TRP A 83 1.55 -1.91 2.63
C TRP A 83 0.15 -2.44 2.92
N ASN A 84 -0.16 -3.68 2.55
CA ASN A 84 -1.49 -4.26 2.73
C ASN A 84 -1.89 -4.34 4.21
N GLU A 85 -0.96 -4.68 5.10
CA GLU A 85 -1.20 -4.70 6.55
C GLU A 85 -1.49 -3.31 7.13
N ASN A 86 -0.98 -2.25 6.51
CA ASN A 86 -1.07 -0.88 7.02
C ASN A 86 -1.92 0.06 6.16
N ASN A 87 -2.49 -0.40 5.04
CA ASN A 87 -3.13 0.46 4.03
C ASN A 87 -4.21 1.36 4.63
N HIS A 88 -5.03 0.82 5.54
CA HIS A 88 -6.08 1.53 6.26
C HIS A 88 -5.61 2.76 7.05
N ARG A 89 -4.30 2.88 7.34
CA ARG A 89 -3.71 3.98 8.10
C ARG A 89 -3.31 5.16 7.22
N PHE A 90 -3.22 5.00 5.90
CA PHE A 90 -2.75 6.05 4.98
C PHE A 90 -3.85 7.07 4.67
N ILE A 91 -4.35 7.72 5.72
CA ILE A 91 -5.31 8.80 5.64
C ILE A 91 -4.55 10.13 5.70
N CYS A 92 -4.61 10.87 4.60
CA CYS A 92 -3.97 12.17 4.48
C CYS A 92 -4.88 13.25 5.05
N HIS A 93 -4.37 13.94 6.06
CA HIS A 93 -5.04 15.08 6.66
C HIS A 93 -4.63 16.37 5.93
N GLU A 94 -4.00 17.31 6.64
CA GLU A 94 -3.63 18.63 6.13
C GLU A 94 -2.44 18.56 5.16
N GLU A 95 -1.56 17.58 5.32
CA GLU A 95 -0.34 17.42 4.54
C GLU A 95 -0.62 17.16 3.06
N GLY A 96 -0.02 17.97 2.19
CA GLY A 96 -0.17 17.83 0.74
C GLY A 96 -1.57 18.19 0.22
N THR A 97 -2.38 18.88 1.01
CA THR A 97 -3.72 19.35 0.60
C THR A 97 -3.61 20.48 -0.42
N THR A 98 -4.43 20.43 -1.46
CA THR A 98 -4.66 21.51 -2.43
C THR A 98 -6.15 21.85 -2.49
N GLU A 99 -6.52 22.86 -3.29
CA GLU A 99 -7.93 23.21 -3.54
C GLU A 99 -8.76 22.06 -4.16
N ASP A 100 -8.08 21.10 -4.79
CA ASP A 100 -8.71 19.97 -5.49
C ASP A 100 -8.85 18.71 -4.63
N THR A 101 -8.28 18.69 -3.43
CA THR A 101 -8.21 17.48 -2.59
C THR A 101 -9.17 17.56 -1.40
N ARG A 102 -9.78 16.44 -1.03
CA ARG A 102 -10.60 16.33 0.20
C ARG A 102 -9.70 16.19 1.43
N ASN A 103 -10.17 16.61 2.61
CA ASN A 103 -9.47 16.40 3.87
C ASN A 103 -10.46 15.96 4.97
N PRO A 104 -10.25 14.83 5.67
CA PRO A 104 -9.24 13.80 5.39
C PRO A 104 -9.54 13.04 4.08
N GLN A 105 -8.53 12.35 3.53
CA GLN A 105 -8.69 11.49 2.36
C GLN A 105 -7.66 10.35 2.34
N HIS A 106 -8.06 9.15 1.97
CA HIS A 106 -7.11 8.07 1.72
C HIS A 106 -6.08 8.41 0.63
N PHE A 107 -4.81 8.04 0.86
CA PHE A 107 -3.67 8.35 -0.01
C PHE A 107 -3.92 7.99 -1.49
N LEU A 108 -4.47 6.82 -1.78
CA LEU A 108 -4.72 6.43 -3.18
C LEU A 108 -5.68 7.38 -3.90
N LYS A 109 -6.71 7.88 -3.20
CA LYS A 109 -7.67 8.85 -3.74
C LYS A 109 -6.99 10.22 -3.91
N ARG A 110 -6.12 10.62 -2.97
CA ARG A 110 -5.28 11.83 -3.05
C ARG A 110 -4.40 11.84 -4.30
N ILE A 111 -3.80 10.71 -4.64
CA ILE A 111 -2.98 10.56 -5.87
C ILE A 111 -3.83 10.75 -7.15
N VAL A 112 -5.10 10.35 -7.13
CA VAL A 112 -6.03 10.58 -8.24
C VAL A 112 -6.29 12.07 -8.42
N ASP A 113 -6.62 12.78 -7.34
CA ASP A 113 -6.89 14.23 -7.37
C ASP A 113 -5.67 15.05 -7.80
N LEU A 114 -4.48 14.65 -7.39
CA LEU A 114 -3.24 15.30 -7.81
C LEU A 114 -2.86 14.99 -9.27
N GLY A 115 -3.61 14.13 -9.98
CA GLY A 115 -3.33 13.72 -11.35
C GLY A 115 -2.09 12.83 -11.47
N MET A 116 -1.65 12.21 -10.38
CA MET A 116 -0.38 11.45 -10.28
C MET A 116 -0.54 9.95 -10.42
N HIS A 117 -1.74 9.47 -10.74
CA HIS A 117 -2.06 8.04 -10.84
C HIS A 117 -1.16 7.29 -11.84
N LYS A 118 -0.71 7.91 -12.93
CA LYS A 118 0.24 7.25 -13.85
C LYS A 118 1.60 6.98 -13.20
N THR A 119 2.17 7.99 -12.55
CA THR A 119 3.55 7.92 -12.08
C THR A 119 3.67 7.27 -10.70
N VAL A 120 2.65 7.39 -9.85
CA VAL A 120 2.67 6.80 -8.50
C VAL A 120 1.91 5.48 -8.44
N LEU A 121 0.71 5.38 -9.06
CA LEU A 121 -0.05 4.13 -9.04
C LEU A 121 0.47 3.18 -10.10
N TYR A 122 0.34 3.47 -11.40
CA TYR A 122 0.73 2.48 -12.42
C TYR A 122 2.21 2.14 -12.45
N ASN A 123 3.09 3.13 -12.36
CA ASN A 123 4.53 2.88 -12.49
C ASN A 123 5.16 2.32 -11.20
N PHE A 124 4.44 2.34 -10.08
CA PHE A 124 4.97 1.86 -8.80
C PHE A 124 3.97 0.98 -8.06
N LEU A 125 2.98 1.57 -7.37
CA LEU A 125 2.24 0.83 -6.35
C LEU A 125 1.34 -0.26 -6.95
N LEU A 126 0.78 0.00 -8.13
CA LEU A 126 -0.10 -0.88 -8.87
C LEU A 126 0.58 -1.47 -10.12
N SER A 127 1.91 -1.58 -10.14
CA SER A 127 2.65 -1.98 -11.35
C SER A 127 2.57 -3.48 -11.68
N ASP A 128 2.31 -4.34 -10.70
CA ASP A 128 2.39 -5.80 -10.86
C ASP A 128 1.28 -6.51 -10.07
N PRO A 129 0.04 -6.54 -10.61
CA PRO A 129 -1.10 -7.18 -9.94
C PRO A 129 -0.95 -8.70 -9.80
N GLU A 130 -0.12 -9.34 -10.62
CA GLU A 130 0.00 -10.80 -10.65
C GLU A 130 0.93 -11.32 -9.55
N ASN A 131 2.04 -10.63 -9.29
CA ASN A 131 3.04 -11.07 -8.32
C ASN A 131 3.00 -10.28 -7.00
N TYR A 132 2.56 -9.01 -7.04
CA TYR A 132 2.66 -8.07 -5.93
C TYR A 132 1.36 -7.29 -5.74
N ALA A 133 0.24 -8.02 -5.63
CA ALA A 133 -1.09 -7.44 -5.51
C ALA A 133 -1.24 -6.58 -4.24
N ILE A 134 -1.48 -5.29 -4.45
CA ILE A 134 -1.87 -4.34 -3.41
C ILE A 134 -3.36 -4.47 -3.11
N ASP A 135 -3.73 -4.52 -1.83
CA ASP A 135 -5.11 -4.40 -1.41
C ASP A 135 -5.59 -2.98 -1.64
N VAL A 136 -6.56 -2.79 -2.54
CA VAL A 136 -7.15 -1.49 -2.88
C VAL A 136 -8.52 -1.29 -2.23
N ASN A 137 -9.00 -2.24 -1.43
CA ASN A 137 -10.36 -2.30 -0.88
C ASN A 137 -10.49 -1.67 0.52
N THR A 138 -9.61 -0.74 0.85
CA THR A 138 -9.72 0.03 2.10
C THR A 138 -10.99 0.89 2.08
N ILE A 139 -11.81 0.74 3.14
CA ILE A 139 -13.01 1.55 3.36
C ILE A 139 -12.61 2.79 4.17
N GLU A 140 -12.99 3.96 3.66
CA GLU A 140 -12.91 5.22 4.37
C GLU A 140 -14.32 5.75 4.65
N ILE A 141 -14.53 6.36 5.82
CA ILE A 141 -15.80 7.04 6.14
C ILE A 141 -15.62 8.53 5.83
N TYR A 142 -16.30 9.01 4.79
CA TYR A 142 -16.31 10.43 4.41
C TYR A 142 -17.74 10.97 4.46
N ASN A 143 -17.97 12.04 5.22
CA ASN A 143 -19.30 12.63 5.47
C ASN A 143 -20.36 11.59 5.90
N GLY A 144 -19.97 10.63 6.75
CA GLY A 144 -20.84 9.57 7.24
C GLY A 144 -21.17 8.47 6.23
N LYS A 145 -20.56 8.50 5.03
CA LYS A 145 -20.69 7.46 4.01
C LYS A 145 -19.39 6.69 3.88
N GLU A 146 -19.50 5.36 3.84
CA GLU A 146 -18.38 4.49 3.48
C GLU A 146 -18.07 4.58 1.99
N GLU A 147 -16.79 4.69 1.66
CA GLU A 147 -16.30 4.89 0.30
C GLU A 147 -14.95 4.20 0.10
N THR A 148 -14.84 3.29 -0.86
CA THR A 148 -13.55 2.76 -1.33
C THR A 148 -12.95 3.64 -2.43
N ILE A 149 -11.75 3.30 -2.93
CA ILE A 149 -11.21 3.99 -4.12
C ILE A 149 -12.09 3.77 -5.36
N LEU A 150 -12.79 2.64 -5.47
CA LEU A 150 -13.67 2.38 -6.61
C LEU A 150 -14.92 3.27 -6.53
N ASP A 151 -15.55 3.36 -5.36
CA ASP A 151 -16.67 4.29 -5.14
C ASP A 151 -16.24 5.74 -5.45
N TYR A 152 -15.04 6.13 -5.00
CA TYR A 152 -14.48 7.45 -5.24
C TYR A 152 -14.37 7.76 -6.74
N ILE A 153 -13.76 6.85 -7.51
CA ILE A 153 -13.57 7.01 -8.96
C ILE A 153 -14.90 7.02 -9.70
N ASP A 154 -15.85 6.17 -9.31
CA ASP A 154 -17.17 6.11 -9.95
C ASP A 154 -17.96 7.40 -9.71
N ASN A 155 -17.89 7.95 -8.50
CA ASN A 155 -18.46 9.26 -8.19
C ASN A 155 -17.79 10.36 -9.02
N ALA A 156 -16.44 10.41 -9.06
CA ALA A 156 -15.69 11.40 -9.81
C ALA A 156 -16.01 11.38 -11.32
N LEU A 157 -16.22 10.19 -11.90
CA LEU A 157 -16.60 10.02 -13.31
C LEU A 157 -18.07 10.36 -13.59
N SER A 158 -18.93 10.32 -12.58
CA SER A 158 -20.36 10.65 -12.70
C SER A 158 -20.65 12.15 -12.59
N GLU A 159 -19.72 12.94 -12.05
CA GLU A 159 -19.88 14.39 -11.94
C GLU A 159 -19.95 15.05 -13.33
N PRO A 160 -20.92 15.96 -13.59
CA PRO A 160 -20.95 16.72 -14.83
C PRO A 160 -19.66 17.52 -15.09
N SER A 161 -18.95 17.91 -14.03
CA SER A 161 -17.66 18.61 -14.06
C SER A 161 -16.44 17.68 -14.17
N ALA A 162 -16.61 16.37 -14.39
CA ALA A 162 -15.48 15.44 -14.42
C ALA A 162 -14.41 15.83 -15.45
N SER A 163 -14.83 16.32 -16.62
CA SER A 163 -13.92 16.73 -17.71
C SER A 163 -13.13 18.00 -17.41
N SER A 164 -13.59 18.86 -16.49
CA SER A 164 -12.84 20.06 -16.09
C SER A 164 -11.82 19.77 -14.99
N LYS A 165 -12.04 18.71 -14.18
CA LYS A 165 -11.18 18.34 -13.05
C LYS A 165 -10.18 17.25 -13.41
N TYR A 166 -10.57 16.31 -14.26
CA TYR A 166 -9.82 15.08 -14.50
C TYR A 166 -9.59 14.83 -15.99
N ASN A 167 -8.49 14.13 -16.30
CA ASN A 167 -8.40 13.42 -17.57
C ASN A 167 -9.28 12.16 -17.51
N VAL A 168 -10.55 12.31 -17.91
CA VAL A 168 -11.58 11.27 -17.84
C VAL A 168 -11.15 9.95 -18.49
N LYS A 169 -10.38 10.01 -19.59
CA LYS A 169 -9.89 8.79 -20.26
C LYS A 169 -8.94 8.03 -19.35
N GLU A 170 -8.03 8.72 -18.68
CA GLU A 170 -7.04 8.12 -17.79
C GLU A 170 -7.69 7.57 -16.51
N ILE A 171 -8.67 8.28 -15.96
CA ILE A 171 -9.45 7.81 -14.80
C ILE A 171 -10.28 6.57 -15.15
N LYS A 172 -10.88 6.51 -16.35
CA LYS A 172 -11.56 5.28 -16.83
C LYS A 172 -10.58 4.11 -16.98
N SER A 173 -9.37 4.36 -17.48
CA SER A 173 -8.33 3.33 -17.51
C SER A 173 -7.96 2.86 -16.10
N LEU A 174 -7.85 3.77 -15.13
CA LEU A 174 -7.49 3.44 -13.74
C LEU A 174 -8.56 2.59 -13.10
N ARG A 175 -9.82 2.97 -13.27
CA ARG A 175 -10.97 2.16 -12.86
C ARG A 175 -10.88 0.73 -13.40
N GLY A 176 -10.62 0.58 -14.71
CA GLY A 176 -10.49 -0.72 -15.34
C GLY A 176 -9.34 -1.54 -14.75
N TRP A 177 -8.17 -0.91 -14.54
CA TRP A 177 -7.00 -1.54 -13.93
C TRP A 177 -7.26 -2.02 -12.50
N LEU A 178 -7.92 -1.20 -11.69
CA LEU A 178 -8.31 -1.53 -10.31
C LEU A 178 -9.27 -2.73 -10.26
N VAL A 179 -10.30 -2.74 -11.10
CA VAL A 179 -11.29 -3.82 -11.12
C VAL A 179 -10.68 -5.13 -11.65
N MET A 180 -9.99 -5.08 -12.79
CA MET A 180 -9.49 -6.28 -13.45
C MET A 180 -8.21 -6.82 -12.82
N GLY A 181 -7.30 -5.94 -12.39
CA GLY A 181 -5.99 -6.33 -11.84
C GLY A 181 -6.00 -6.55 -10.34
N TYR A 182 -6.79 -5.76 -9.59
CA TYR A 182 -6.73 -5.75 -8.12
C TYR A 182 -8.05 -6.15 -7.45
N ASN A 183 -9.04 -6.60 -8.23
CA ASN A 183 -10.36 -6.98 -7.72
C ASN A 183 -10.97 -5.89 -6.83
N ALA A 184 -10.86 -4.63 -7.29
CA ALA A 184 -11.42 -3.49 -6.58
C ALA A 184 -12.94 -3.62 -6.48
N LYS A 185 -13.47 -3.31 -5.30
CA LYS A 185 -14.87 -3.40 -4.94
C LYS A 185 -15.36 -2.08 -4.36
N THR A 186 -16.65 -1.84 -4.52
CA THR A 186 -17.38 -0.79 -3.80
C THR A 186 -17.54 -1.19 -2.33
N ALA A 187 -17.78 -0.21 -1.46
CA ALA A 187 -18.06 -0.46 -0.05
C ALA A 187 -19.28 -1.37 0.14
N GLU A 188 -20.29 -1.27 -0.72
CA GLU A 188 -21.47 -2.13 -0.68
C GLU A 188 -21.13 -3.60 -1.00
N GLU A 189 -20.25 -3.86 -1.96
CA GLU A 189 -19.80 -5.21 -2.31
C GLU A 189 -18.95 -5.87 -1.23
N LEU A 190 -18.28 -5.08 -0.38
CA LEU A 190 -17.45 -5.59 0.72
C LEU A 190 -18.26 -6.01 1.96
N LYS A 191 -19.55 -5.60 2.04
CA LYS A 191 -20.46 -5.96 3.14
C LYS A 191 -21.19 -7.29 2.95
N LYS A 192 -21.10 -7.86 1.75
CA LYS A 192 -21.81 -9.08 1.33
C LYS A 192 -20.92 -10.30 1.52
#